data_AF-R1CU78-F1
#
_entry.id   AF-R1CU78-F1
#
_cell.length_a   1.000
_cell.length_b   1.000
_cell.length_c   1.000
_cell.angle_alpha   90.00
_cell.angle_beta   90.00
_cell.angle_gamma   90.00
#
_symmetry.space_group_name_H-M   'P 1'
#
loop_
_entity.id
_entity.type
_entity.pdbx_description
1 polymer ?
#
loop_
_entity_poly.entity_id
_entity_poly.type
_entity_poly.pdbx_seq_one_letter_code
_entity_poly.pdbx_strand_id
1 'polypeptide(L)'
;MINKCKIGGIVLIIILVLIGCSKTEIIEENTVRVSDSDLFEGELKKLEPHMGLITGSAKIEYNGDKDFIGCKYEIWENGEITETSDIFSTRIDGEFDGEINISLKQLINNELEKSDNMIMTTSLGNENGYSSSTKYIKRFDENYGYSPYELTEEIIVTDDSDISVWGLMASDDSVFSQEKTIEETAEKVDWAIVVKVYFKN
;
A
#
# COMPACT_ATOMS: atom_id res chain seq x y z
N MET A 1 -59.33 30.18 2.94
CA MET A 1 -59.26 28.85 2.29
C MET A 1 -57.95 28.76 1.53
N ILE A 2 -56.91 28.20 2.17
CA ILE A 2 -55.56 28.10 1.59
C ILE A 2 -55.48 26.80 0.79
N ASN A 3 -55.07 26.92 -0.47
CA ASN A 3 -55.00 25.86 -1.47
C ASN A 3 -54.14 24.68 -1.00
N LYS A 4 -54.80 23.65 -0.44
CA LYS A 4 -54.19 22.38 -0.02
C LYS A 4 -53.46 21.63 -1.16
N CYS A 5 -53.74 21.96 -2.43
CA CYS A 5 -53.07 21.37 -3.59
C CYS A 5 -51.65 21.90 -3.86
N LYS A 6 -51.24 23.07 -3.33
CA LYS A 6 -49.89 23.62 -3.62
C LYS A 6 -48.82 23.15 -2.63
N ILE A 7 -49.22 22.72 -1.44
CA ILE A 7 -48.27 22.29 -0.39
C ILE A 7 -47.78 20.86 -0.64
N GLY A 8 -48.63 19.99 -1.22
CA GLY A 8 -48.24 18.61 -1.56
C GLY A 8 -47.17 18.51 -2.65
N GLY A 9 -47.17 19.43 -3.62
CA GLY A 9 -46.16 19.43 -4.70
C GLY A 9 -44.77 19.87 -4.26
N ILE A 10 -44.67 20.76 -3.26
CA ILE A 10 -43.38 21.26 -2.76
C ILE A 10 -42.70 20.23 -1.86
N VAL A 11 -43.46 19.46 -1.08
CA VAL A 11 -42.91 18.39 -0.22
C VAL A 11 -42.36 17.22 -1.05
N LEU A 12 -42.97 16.91 -2.20
CA LEU A 12 -42.51 15.82 -3.08
C LEU A 12 -41.17 16.13 -3.77
N ILE A 13 -40.92 17.40 -4.11
CA ILE A 13 -39.68 17.83 -4.76
C ILE A 13 -38.50 17.82 -3.76
N ILE A 14 -38.74 18.10 -2.47
CA ILE A 14 -37.68 18.08 -1.45
C ILE A 14 -37.22 16.65 -1.12
N ILE A 15 -38.11 15.65 -1.23
CA ILE A 15 -37.77 14.23 -0.99
C ILE A 15 -36.90 13.66 -2.13
N LEU A 16 -37.09 14.12 -3.38
CA LEU A 16 -36.32 13.65 -4.54
C LEU A 16 -34.86 14.15 -4.56
N VAL A 17 -34.55 15.25 -3.88
CA VAL A 17 -33.18 15.80 -3.82
C VAL A 17 -32.30 15.07 -2.79
N LEU A 18 -32.90 14.33 -1.84
CA LEU A 18 -32.16 13.56 -0.83
C LEU A 18 -31.76 12.15 -1.29
N ILE A 19 -32.19 11.70 -2.47
CA ILE A 19 -31.70 10.48 -3.13
C ILE A 19 -30.50 10.80 -4.03
N GLY A 20 -29.80 11.91 -3.76
CA GLY A 20 -28.49 12.16 -4.34
C GLY A 20 -27.61 10.95 -4.01
N CYS A 21 -27.44 10.09 -5.01
CA CYS A 21 -26.60 8.90 -4.97
C CYS A 21 -25.33 9.23 -4.20
N SER A 22 -25.14 8.60 -3.04
CA SER A 22 -23.80 8.16 -2.71
C SER A 22 -23.34 7.40 -3.94
N LYS A 23 -22.35 7.92 -4.67
CA LYS A 23 -21.61 7.11 -5.63
C LYS A 23 -20.90 6.07 -4.77
N THR A 24 -21.61 4.99 -4.47
CA THR A 24 -20.97 3.74 -4.13
C THR A 24 -20.28 3.36 -5.43
N GLU A 25 -18.99 3.66 -5.54
CA GLU A 25 -18.20 3.17 -6.64
C GLU A 25 -18.20 1.65 -6.49
N ILE A 26 -18.98 0.99 -7.33
CA ILE A 26 -19.03 -0.46 -7.38
C ILE A 26 -17.70 -0.87 -8.00
N ILE A 27 -16.84 -1.48 -7.20
CA ILE A 27 -15.65 -2.16 -7.72
C ILE A 27 -16.17 -3.29 -8.59
N GLU A 28 -15.80 -3.26 -9.88
CA GLU A 28 -16.15 -4.32 -10.82
C GLU A 28 -15.63 -5.66 -10.32
N GLU A 29 -16.34 -6.75 -10.60
CA GLU A 29 -15.92 -8.10 -10.18
C GLU A 29 -14.51 -8.43 -10.72
N ASN A 30 -13.70 -9.11 -9.90
CA ASN A 30 -12.30 -9.46 -10.15
C ASN A 30 -11.37 -8.24 -10.32
N THR A 31 -11.73 -7.13 -9.68
CA THR A 31 -10.94 -5.89 -9.69
C THR A 31 -10.33 -5.63 -8.32
N VAL A 32 -9.09 -5.17 -8.34
CA VAL A 32 -8.37 -4.65 -7.20
C VAL A 32 -8.17 -3.17 -7.41
N ARG A 33 -8.50 -2.39 -6.39
CA ARG A 33 -8.12 -0.99 -6.26
C ARG A 33 -7.08 -0.86 -5.16
N VAL A 34 -5.98 -0.21 -5.47
CA VAL A 34 -4.95 0.16 -4.49
C VAL A 34 -4.77 1.67 -4.52
N SER A 35 -4.86 2.30 -3.36
CA SER A 35 -4.64 3.73 -3.20
C SER A 35 -3.64 4.02 -2.09
N ASP A 36 -3.04 5.20 -2.16
CA ASP A 36 -2.18 5.72 -1.11
C ASP A 36 -2.89 5.80 0.26
N SER A 37 -2.12 5.59 1.32
CA SER A 37 -2.55 5.83 2.71
C SER A 37 -1.34 6.15 3.59
N ASP A 38 -1.56 6.86 4.70
CA ASP A 38 -0.51 7.21 5.66
C ASP A 38 -0.54 6.23 6.85
N LEU A 39 0.60 5.63 7.21
CA LEU A 39 0.67 4.82 8.44
C LEU A 39 0.48 5.69 9.71
N PHE A 40 0.90 6.95 9.65
CA PHE A 40 0.84 7.89 10.76
C PHE A 40 -0.05 9.09 10.42
N GLU A 41 -1.34 8.96 10.70
CA GLU A 41 -2.31 10.02 10.48
C GLU A 41 -2.67 10.80 11.74
N GLY A 42 -3.20 12.02 11.55
CA GLY A 42 -3.71 12.87 12.61
C GLY A 42 -2.69 13.16 13.71
N GLU A 43 -3.02 12.83 14.95
CA GLU A 43 -2.13 13.04 16.10
C GLU A 43 -0.92 12.09 16.11
N LEU A 44 -1.02 10.93 15.45
CA LEU A 44 0.07 9.95 15.38
C LEU A 44 1.22 10.42 14.48
N LYS A 45 0.96 11.33 13.53
CA LYS A 45 1.97 11.94 12.65
C LYS A 45 3.12 12.61 13.42
N LYS A 46 2.85 13.09 14.64
CA LYS A 46 3.88 13.68 15.51
C LYS A 46 4.88 12.66 16.04
N LEU A 47 4.53 11.37 16.05
CA LEU A 47 5.40 10.28 16.53
C LEU A 47 6.34 9.77 15.43
N GLU A 48 5.93 9.86 14.17
CA GLU A 48 6.66 9.37 13.00
C GLU A 48 8.17 9.72 13.02
N PRO A 49 8.60 11.00 13.18
CA PRO A 49 10.03 11.35 13.16
C PRO A 49 10.82 10.76 14.34
N HIS A 50 10.14 10.31 15.39
CA HIS A 50 10.77 9.72 16.58
C HIS A 50 10.83 8.19 16.54
N MET A 51 10.19 7.55 15.55
CA MET A 51 10.15 6.09 15.45
C MET A 51 11.41 5.50 14.80
N GLY A 52 12.14 6.29 14.01
CA GLY A 52 13.32 5.81 13.27
C GLY A 52 12.98 4.68 12.29
N LEU A 53 11.78 4.75 11.71
CA LEU A 53 11.27 3.79 10.74
C LEU A 53 11.18 4.46 9.37
N ILE A 54 11.47 3.69 8.33
CA ILE A 54 11.05 3.98 6.97
C ILE A 54 9.72 3.25 6.80
N THR A 55 8.65 3.94 6.42
CA THR A 55 7.31 3.36 6.42
C THR A 55 6.64 3.48 5.06
N GLY A 56 5.59 2.67 4.89
CA GLY A 56 4.72 2.69 3.74
C GLY A 56 3.36 2.13 4.14
N SER A 57 2.30 2.66 3.55
CA SER A 57 0.96 2.13 3.70
C SER A 57 0.22 2.25 2.39
N ALA A 58 -0.68 1.31 2.12
CA ALA A 58 -1.61 1.40 1.00
C ALA A 58 -2.94 0.78 1.37
N LYS A 59 -4.02 1.42 0.96
CA LYS A 59 -5.37 0.88 1.05
C LYS A 59 -5.58 -0.10 -0.10
N ILE A 60 -6.22 -1.23 0.19
CA ILE A 60 -6.56 -2.27 -0.78
C ILE A 60 -8.05 -2.54 -0.68
N GLU A 61 -8.75 -2.33 -1.79
CA GLU A 61 -10.15 -2.71 -1.96
C GLU A 61 -10.22 -3.79 -3.06
N TYR A 62 -10.85 -4.91 -2.75
CA TYR A 62 -10.97 -6.06 -3.65
C TYR A 62 -12.39 -6.62 -3.60
N ASN A 63 -12.88 -6.99 -4.78
CA ASN A 63 -14.13 -7.70 -4.97
C ASN A 63 -13.93 -8.71 -6.12
N GLY A 64 -14.00 -10.01 -5.84
CA GLY A 64 -13.79 -11.06 -6.84
C GLY A 64 -13.91 -12.47 -6.26
N ASP A 65 -13.34 -13.45 -6.95
CA ASP A 65 -13.53 -14.89 -6.65
C ASP A 65 -12.33 -15.58 -5.99
N LYS A 66 -11.24 -14.86 -5.70
CA LYS A 66 -10.01 -15.43 -5.12
C LYS A 66 -10.19 -15.68 -3.63
N ASP A 67 -9.69 -16.83 -3.16
CA ASP A 67 -9.79 -17.26 -1.76
C ASP A 67 -8.74 -16.60 -0.84
N PHE A 68 -7.68 -16.04 -1.40
CA PHE A 68 -6.54 -15.52 -0.66
C PHE A 68 -6.00 -14.22 -1.24
N ILE A 69 -5.58 -13.34 -0.33
CA ILE A 69 -4.66 -12.24 -0.60
C ILE A 69 -3.29 -12.60 -0.02
N GLY A 70 -2.24 -12.33 -0.78
CA GLY A 70 -0.85 -12.59 -0.44
C GLY A 70 -0.01 -11.34 -0.50
N CYS A 71 1.12 -11.39 0.19
CA CYS A 71 2.12 -10.34 0.18
C CYS A 71 3.50 -10.97 -0.02
N LYS A 72 4.29 -10.36 -0.89
CA LYS A 72 5.67 -10.74 -1.18
C LYS A 72 6.54 -9.50 -1.32
N TYR A 73 7.85 -9.71 -1.34
CA TYR A 73 8.79 -8.70 -1.77
C TYR A 73 9.71 -9.22 -2.87
N GLU A 74 10.26 -8.27 -3.61
CA GLU A 74 11.34 -8.46 -4.55
C GLU A 74 12.53 -7.59 -4.13
N ILE A 75 13.75 -8.13 -4.25
CA ILE A 75 14.98 -7.34 -4.20
C ILE A 75 15.47 -7.16 -5.62
N TRP A 76 15.76 -5.92 -5.96
CA TRP A 76 16.29 -5.51 -7.24
C TRP A 76 17.72 -5.02 -7.03
N GLU A 77 18.66 -5.47 -7.84
CA GLU A 77 20.04 -4.97 -7.88
C GLU A 77 20.40 -4.61 -9.31
N ASN A 78 20.85 -3.37 -9.54
CA ASN A 78 21.16 -2.83 -10.87
C ASN A 78 20.04 -3.03 -11.91
N GLY A 79 18.80 -2.82 -11.47
CA GLY A 79 17.60 -2.95 -12.30
C GLY A 79 17.13 -4.37 -12.60
N GLU A 80 17.73 -5.41 -12.01
CA GLU A 80 17.29 -6.80 -12.17
C GLU A 80 16.80 -7.40 -10.84
N ILE A 81 15.73 -8.19 -10.88
CA ILE A 81 15.25 -8.93 -9.70
C ILE A 81 16.25 -10.03 -9.33
N THR A 82 16.83 -9.93 -8.14
CA THR A 82 17.77 -10.92 -7.59
C THR A 82 17.15 -11.83 -6.55
N GLU A 83 16.05 -11.41 -5.91
CA GLU A 83 15.31 -12.19 -4.93
C GLU A 83 13.80 -11.96 -5.07
N THR A 84 13.01 -13.02 -4.88
CA THR A 84 11.56 -12.93 -4.67
C THR A 84 11.17 -13.85 -3.52
N SER A 85 10.38 -13.35 -2.58
CA SER A 85 10.10 -14.08 -1.34
C SER A 85 8.71 -13.74 -0.79
N ASP A 86 7.93 -14.78 -0.51
CA ASP A 86 6.64 -14.64 0.16
C ASP A 86 6.79 -14.19 1.61
N ILE A 87 5.94 -13.26 2.01
CA ILE A 87 5.86 -12.74 3.38
C ILE A 87 4.77 -13.49 4.15
N PHE A 88 3.53 -13.45 3.65
CA PHE A 88 2.38 -14.19 4.17
C PHE A 88 1.26 -14.27 3.12
N SER A 89 0.23 -15.05 3.44
CA SER A 89 -1.06 -15.01 2.76
C SER A 89 -2.17 -15.20 3.78
N THR A 90 -3.29 -14.50 3.60
CA THR A 90 -4.48 -14.62 4.43
C THR A 90 -5.69 -14.93 3.59
N ARG A 91 -6.63 -15.67 4.17
CA ARG A 91 -7.88 -16.02 3.52
C ARG A 91 -8.80 -14.78 3.48
N ILE A 92 -9.51 -14.63 2.38
CA ILE A 92 -10.56 -13.62 2.15
C ILE A 92 -11.84 -14.34 1.71
N ASP A 93 -12.98 -13.64 1.77
CA ASP A 93 -14.30 -14.21 1.45
C ASP A 93 -14.90 -13.46 0.24
N GLY A 94 -14.14 -13.42 -0.86
CA GLY A 94 -14.49 -12.71 -2.10
C GLY A 94 -14.47 -11.17 -2.02
N GLU A 95 -14.46 -10.60 -0.82
CA GLU A 95 -14.31 -9.17 -0.59
C GLU A 95 -13.16 -8.89 0.40
N PHE A 96 -12.43 -7.80 0.16
CA PHE A 96 -11.43 -7.27 1.10
C PHE A 96 -11.40 -5.75 1.02
N ASP A 97 -11.65 -5.07 2.14
CA ASP A 97 -11.42 -3.63 2.31
C ASP A 97 -10.49 -3.47 3.51
N GLY A 98 -9.24 -3.12 3.26
CA GLY A 98 -8.22 -3.08 4.31
C GLY A 98 -6.96 -2.36 3.87
N GLU A 99 -5.90 -2.53 4.66
CA GLU A 99 -4.64 -1.83 4.47
C GLU A 99 -3.47 -2.78 4.61
N ILE A 100 -2.47 -2.57 3.74
CA ILE A 100 -1.13 -3.10 3.93
C ILE A 100 -0.24 -2.02 4.53
N ASN A 101 0.49 -2.38 5.57
CA ASN A 101 1.43 -1.51 6.27
C ASN A 101 2.82 -2.13 6.26
N ILE A 102 3.82 -1.32 5.96
CA ILE A 102 5.23 -1.69 5.86
C ILE A 102 6.02 -0.78 6.79
N SER A 103 6.94 -1.37 7.55
CA SER A 103 7.98 -0.64 8.26
C SER A 103 9.32 -1.32 8.07
N LEU A 104 10.33 -0.54 7.73
CA LEU A 104 11.73 -0.94 7.72
C LEU A 104 12.49 -0.20 8.80
N LYS A 105 13.17 -0.97 9.63
CA LYS A 105 14.04 -0.48 10.69
C LYS A 105 15.48 -0.82 10.36
N GLN A 106 16.31 0.21 10.28
CA GLN A 106 17.75 0.03 10.25
C GLN A 106 18.24 -0.50 11.60
N LEU A 107 19.02 -1.56 11.57
CA LEU A 107 19.67 -2.10 12.76
C LEU A 107 21.01 -1.42 12.97
N ILE A 108 21.29 -1.07 14.22
CA ILE A 108 22.56 -0.51 14.68
C ILE A 108 23.08 -1.47 15.75
N ASN A 109 24.33 -1.91 15.63
CA ASN A 109 24.95 -2.80 16.59
C ASN A 109 25.38 -2.03 17.87
N ASN A 110 25.93 -2.74 18.85
CA ASN A 110 26.38 -2.12 20.11
C ASN A 110 27.56 -1.15 19.95
N GLU A 111 28.21 -1.17 18.78
CA GLU A 111 29.36 -0.32 18.43
C GLU A 111 28.92 0.90 17.58
N LEU A 112 27.61 1.12 17.47
CA LEU A 112 26.98 2.17 16.66
C LEU A 112 27.17 2.02 15.15
N GLU A 113 27.57 0.83 14.69
CA GLU A 113 27.70 0.52 13.28
C GLU A 113 26.38 -0.02 12.73
N LYS A 114 26.09 0.32 11.49
CA LYS A 114 24.93 -0.18 10.77
C LYS A 114 25.12 -1.68 10.50
N SER A 115 24.13 -2.48 10.87
CA SER A 115 24.13 -3.90 10.50
C SER A 115 23.88 -4.07 9.01
N ASP A 116 24.49 -5.11 8.43
CA ASP A 116 24.23 -5.61 7.08
C ASP A 116 22.76 -5.97 6.82
N ASN A 117 21.93 -6.05 7.87
CA ASN A 117 20.50 -6.31 7.74
C ASN A 117 19.65 -5.13 8.23
N MET A 118 18.46 -5.05 7.66
CA MET A 118 17.32 -4.27 8.13
C MET A 118 16.22 -5.23 8.57
N ILE A 119 15.34 -4.78 9.47
CA ILE A 119 14.15 -5.52 9.84
C ILE A 119 12.97 -4.91 9.11
N MET A 120 12.35 -5.69 8.22
CA MET A 120 11.08 -5.36 7.61
C MET A 120 9.96 -6.03 8.41
N THR A 121 8.98 -5.24 8.84
CA THR A 121 7.71 -5.74 9.36
C THR A 121 6.62 -5.33 8.40
N THR A 122 5.83 -6.30 7.97
CA THR A 122 4.69 -6.10 7.09
C THR A 122 3.45 -6.60 7.80
N SER A 123 2.34 -5.90 7.65
CA SER A 123 1.03 -6.36 8.10
C SER A 123 -0.02 -6.07 7.05
N LEU A 124 -1.00 -6.95 6.93
CA LEU A 124 -2.18 -6.77 6.12
C LEU A 124 -3.38 -7.03 7.01
N GLY A 125 -4.31 -6.09 7.06
CA GLY A 125 -5.47 -6.22 7.93
C GLY A 125 -6.63 -5.36 7.51
N ASN A 126 -7.78 -5.67 8.10
CA ASN A 126 -9.02 -4.92 8.00
C ASN A 126 -9.71 -4.90 9.38
N GLU A 127 -10.97 -4.49 9.43
CA GLU A 127 -11.75 -4.47 10.67
C GLU A 127 -11.89 -5.84 11.37
N ASN A 128 -11.71 -6.94 10.63
CA ASN A 128 -11.87 -8.30 11.15
C ASN A 128 -10.56 -8.88 11.73
N GLY A 129 -9.43 -8.19 11.57
CA GLY A 129 -8.14 -8.60 12.10
C GLY A 129 -6.99 -8.33 11.14
N TYR A 130 -5.79 -8.80 11.49
CA TYR A 130 -4.61 -8.63 10.66
C TYR A 130 -3.70 -9.87 10.70
N SER A 131 -2.95 -10.04 9.62
CA SER A 131 -1.78 -10.91 9.54
C SER A 131 -0.52 -10.04 9.54
N SER A 132 0.54 -10.48 10.20
CA SER A 132 1.81 -9.77 10.20
C SER A 132 2.99 -10.72 10.20
N SER A 133 4.09 -10.29 9.60
CA SER A 133 5.33 -11.05 9.51
C SER A 133 6.53 -10.10 9.57
N THR A 134 7.64 -10.62 10.07
CA THR A 134 8.91 -9.92 10.16
C THR A 134 9.97 -10.68 9.38
N LYS A 135 10.74 -9.96 8.57
CA LYS A 135 11.83 -10.51 7.75
C LYS A 135 13.10 -9.70 7.96
N TYR A 136 14.24 -10.38 7.89
CA TYR A 136 15.54 -9.72 7.80
C TYR A 136 15.86 -9.52 6.33
N ILE A 137 16.10 -8.27 5.94
CA ILE A 137 16.41 -7.88 4.58
C ILE A 137 17.87 -7.43 4.55
N LYS A 138 18.67 -7.98 3.64
CA LYS A 138 20.03 -7.51 3.42
C LYS A 138 19.99 -6.04 3.00
N ARG A 139 20.83 -5.21 3.61
CA ARG A 139 20.93 -3.78 3.32
C ARG A 139 21.71 -3.55 2.02
N PHE A 140 21.34 -2.47 1.33
CA PHE A 140 22.16 -1.82 0.32
C PHE A 140 23.43 -1.19 0.91
N ASP A 141 24.34 -0.70 0.06
CA ASP A 141 25.57 -0.03 0.48
C ASP A 141 25.26 1.20 1.35
N GLU A 142 25.96 1.36 2.47
CA GLU A 142 25.67 2.44 3.43
C GLU A 142 25.90 3.86 2.90
N ASN A 143 26.65 3.98 1.80
CA ASN A 143 26.95 5.26 1.16
C ASN A 143 25.84 5.72 0.21
N TYR A 144 24.90 4.84 -0.16
CA TYR A 144 23.82 5.20 -1.07
C TYR A 144 22.83 6.16 -0.41
N GLY A 145 22.37 7.14 -1.20
CA GLY A 145 21.17 7.88 -0.89
C GLY A 145 19.95 6.98 -1.09
N TYR A 146 18.92 7.13 -0.27
CA TYR A 146 17.71 6.32 -0.39
C TYR A 146 16.44 7.14 -0.13
N SER A 147 15.35 6.73 -0.75
CA SER A 147 14.01 7.29 -0.52
C SER A 147 12.94 6.21 -0.64
N PRO A 148 11.91 6.22 0.22
CA PRO A 148 10.71 5.44 -0.05
C PRO A 148 10.07 5.90 -1.36
N TYR A 149 9.36 4.96 -1.99
CA TYR A 149 8.44 5.19 -3.08
C TYR A 149 7.05 4.76 -2.60
N GLU A 150 6.20 5.75 -2.35
CA GLU A 150 4.79 5.59 -2.01
C GLU A 150 3.93 5.73 -3.27
N LEU A 151 2.74 5.16 -3.27
CA LEU A 151 1.82 5.29 -4.39
C LEU A 151 1.35 6.75 -4.49
N THR A 152 1.46 7.35 -5.67
CA THR A 152 0.97 8.72 -5.91
C THR A 152 -0.34 8.74 -6.69
N GLU A 153 -0.65 7.65 -7.40
CA GLU A 153 -1.85 7.47 -8.20
C GLU A 153 -2.56 6.18 -7.80
N GLU A 154 -3.89 6.19 -7.87
CA GLU A 154 -4.71 5.00 -7.68
C GLU A 154 -4.43 3.98 -8.78
N ILE A 155 -4.21 2.73 -8.39
CA ILE A 155 -4.06 1.60 -9.29
C ILE A 155 -5.38 0.83 -9.30
N ILE A 156 -5.97 0.67 -10.48
CA ILE A 156 -7.12 -0.20 -10.71
C ILE A 156 -6.72 -1.25 -11.74
N VAL A 157 -6.66 -2.51 -11.31
CA VAL A 157 -6.24 -3.63 -12.16
C VAL A 157 -7.07 -4.89 -11.85
N THR A 158 -6.96 -5.89 -12.71
CA THR A 158 -7.52 -7.22 -12.47
C THR A 158 -6.71 -7.98 -11.42
N ASP A 159 -7.34 -8.94 -10.74
CA ASP A 159 -6.70 -9.74 -9.68
C ASP A 159 -5.72 -10.84 -10.14
N ASP A 160 -5.42 -10.90 -11.44
CA ASP A 160 -4.44 -11.81 -12.05
C ASP A 160 -2.99 -11.28 -12.03
N SER A 161 -2.78 -10.01 -11.65
CA SER A 161 -1.44 -9.38 -11.59
C SER A 161 -0.98 -9.14 -10.16
N ASP A 162 0.34 -9.26 -9.94
CA ASP A 162 0.94 -8.69 -8.74
C ASP A 162 0.90 -7.17 -8.82
N ILE A 163 0.65 -6.53 -7.68
CA ILE A 163 0.49 -5.07 -7.59
C ILE A 163 1.54 -4.53 -6.64
N SER A 164 2.44 -3.69 -7.13
CA SER A 164 3.38 -2.97 -6.26
C SER A 164 2.67 -1.93 -5.44
N VAL A 165 2.84 -2.02 -4.13
CA VAL A 165 2.17 -1.14 -3.15
C VAL A 165 3.13 -0.20 -2.47
N TRP A 166 4.42 -0.52 -2.46
CA TRP A 166 5.45 0.29 -1.82
C TRP A 166 6.84 -0.14 -2.29
N GLY A 167 7.80 0.80 -2.31
CA GLY A 167 9.20 0.47 -2.51
C GLY A 167 10.15 1.32 -1.67
N LEU A 168 11.39 0.86 -1.57
CA LEU A 168 12.52 1.66 -1.08
C LEU A 168 13.64 1.56 -2.09
N MET A 169 14.01 2.71 -2.63
CA MET A 169 15.00 2.86 -3.69
C MET A 169 16.28 3.41 -3.09
N ALA A 170 17.43 2.87 -3.49
CA ALA A 170 18.74 3.31 -3.06
C ALA A 170 19.72 3.37 -4.25
N SER A 171 20.50 4.45 -4.31
CA SER A 171 21.48 4.66 -5.38
C SER A 171 22.72 5.40 -4.87
N ASP A 172 23.86 5.13 -5.51
CA ASP A 172 25.10 5.91 -5.33
C ASP A 172 24.92 7.34 -5.84
N ASP A 173 24.11 7.52 -6.88
CA ASP A 173 23.67 8.84 -7.30
C ASP A 173 22.66 9.38 -6.28
N SER A 174 23.13 10.36 -5.49
CA SER A 174 22.36 11.02 -4.43
C SER A 174 21.01 11.63 -4.85
N VAL A 175 20.70 11.67 -6.15
CA VAL A 175 19.45 12.18 -6.71
C VAL A 175 19.01 11.26 -7.86
N PHE A 176 18.01 10.42 -7.62
CA PHE A 176 17.23 9.77 -8.68
C PHE A 176 15.84 10.38 -8.75
N SER A 177 15.27 10.45 -9.94
CA SER A 177 13.86 10.81 -10.13
C SER A 177 13.01 9.56 -10.03
N GLN A 178 11.92 9.64 -9.27
CA GLN A 178 10.86 8.65 -9.35
C GLN A 178 10.27 8.66 -10.77
N GLU A 179 10.11 7.48 -11.33
CA GLU A 179 9.43 7.27 -12.61
C GLU A 179 7.91 7.22 -12.39
N LYS A 180 7.15 6.68 -13.35
CA LYS A 180 5.70 6.59 -13.19
C LYS A 180 5.31 5.45 -12.23
N THR A 181 6.06 4.35 -12.24
CA THR A 181 5.80 3.18 -11.40
C THR A 181 6.99 2.86 -10.48
N ILE A 182 6.69 2.09 -9.42
CA ILE A 182 7.69 1.59 -8.48
C ILE A 182 8.71 0.72 -9.23
N GLU A 183 8.25 -0.16 -10.12
CA GLU A 183 9.11 -1.06 -10.90
C GLU A 183 9.99 -0.31 -11.90
N GLU A 184 9.44 0.64 -12.66
CA GLU A 184 10.24 1.45 -13.60
C GLU A 184 11.35 2.25 -12.87
N THR A 185 11.11 2.61 -11.61
CA THR A 185 12.13 3.26 -10.78
C THR A 185 13.16 2.25 -10.28
N ALA A 186 12.70 1.07 -9.83
CA ALA A 186 13.57 -0.02 -9.39
C ALA A 186 14.53 -0.48 -10.50
N GLU A 187 14.09 -0.47 -11.76
CA GLU A 187 14.89 -0.75 -12.95
C GLU A 187 16.06 0.22 -13.18
N LYS A 188 16.01 1.42 -12.59
CA LYS A 188 16.98 2.51 -12.83
C LYS A 188 17.92 2.78 -11.67
N VAL A 189 17.70 2.17 -10.50
CA VAL A 189 18.52 2.40 -9.30
C VAL A 189 19.45 1.21 -9.03
N ASP A 190 20.49 1.46 -8.22
CA ASP A 190 21.49 0.44 -7.90
C ASP A 190 20.90 -0.66 -7.02
N TRP A 191 19.94 -0.32 -6.15
CA TRP A 191 19.26 -1.26 -5.28
C TRP A 191 17.81 -0.83 -5.00
N ALA A 192 16.89 -1.79 -4.97
CA ALA A 192 15.54 -1.55 -4.47
C ALA A 192 14.95 -2.76 -3.74
N ILE A 193 14.04 -2.48 -2.82
CA ILE A 193 13.04 -3.46 -2.37
C ILE A 193 11.66 -2.99 -2.84
N VAL A 194 10.91 -3.91 -3.44
CA VAL A 194 9.55 -3.67 -3.92
C VAL A 194 8.62 -4.64 -3.20
N VAL A 195 7.61 -4.10 -2.51
CA VAL A 195 6.58 -4.90 -1.83
C VAL A 195 5.36 -4.98 -2.73
N LYS A 196 4.86 -6.21 -2.92
CA LYS A 196 3.73 -6.50 -3.80
C LYS A 196 2.65 -7.27 -3.09
N VAL A 197 1.40 -6.99 -3.46
CA VAL A 197 0.24 -7.82 -3.12
C VAL A 197 -0.23 -8.61 -4.33
N TYR A 198 -0.84 -9.77 -4.07
CA TYR A 198 -1.33 -10.66 -5.10
C TYR A 198 -2.54 -11.45 -4.61
N PHE A 199 -3.35 -11.99 -5.52
CA PHE A 199 -4.54 -12.77 -5.18
C PHE A 199 -4.44 -14.17 -5.77
N LYS A 200 -4.97 -15.17 -5.06
CA LYS A 200 -4.93 -16.58 -5.50
C LYS A 200 -6.06 -17.41 -4.88
N ASN A 201 -6.25 -18.61 -5.42
CA ASN A 201 -7.07 -19.67 -4.85
C ASN A 201 -6.28 -20.57 -3.90
#